data_AF-A0A6P1MB66-F1
#
_entry.id   AF-A0A6P1MB66-F1
#
_cell.length_a   1.000
_cell.length_b   1.000
_cell.length_c   1.000
_cell.angle_alpha   90.00
_cell.angle_beta   90.00
_cell.angle_gamma   90.00
#
_symmetry.space_group_name_H-M   'P 1'
#
loop_
_entity.id
_entity.type
_entity.pdbx_description
1 polymer ?
#
loop_
_entity_poly.entity_id
_entity_poly.type
_entity_poly.pdbx_seq_one_letter_code
_entity_poly.pdbx_strand_id
1 'polypeptide(L)'
;MTRNALRALLIVSIVLSMALPVFAAEQPKIQFNGSNVSSDVSPTSINGALLVPARVISDCMGADVQWDNTTKVATITKNTTIIKIKLGEKSADKNGEKIALAAPATLQNGKLMLPLRFFAENFGAQVSWNNTSSAAIITFADSKDGKTVDQYITDCANATTKYSTLKSKGTFTVSADVQGQKSNLQMQIDGAYKLPKESYTKMTMTLPSGTELTTGAIATETYFDGQNIYMKMPGQEWKALEVPNLATMIDSFGSTNQTPQDIYNSMKKFGFIASFGNDVTKDGKQYTVICVKVDKDKFMKMIQQLTSQIADSVGTTSSAITGGTTQSAITTSQVQDEINKALSSMNLDLSYRIYYNKETKIPDYVDLTENISMKADNTLVNTAVTGTMNFYDYGQPVQMPDVTNAKRN
;
A
#
# COMPACT_ATOMS: atom_id res chain seq x y z
N MET A 1 21.47 -50.94 36.45
CA MET A 1 20.58 -50.11 35.62
C MET A 1 19.21 -50.77 35.55
N THR A 2 18.18 -50.11 36.07
CA THR A 2 16.85 -50.66 36.32
C THR A 2 16.02 -50.77 35.03
N ARG A 3 15.09 -51.74 34.96
CA ARG A 3 14.17 -52.00 33.82
C ARG A 3 13.32 -50.79 33.37
N ASN A 4 13.34 -49.69 34.13
CA ASN A 4 12.69 -48.42 33.79
C ASN A 4 13.59 -47.50 32.94
N ALA A 5 14.92 -47.62 33.02
CA ALA A 5 15.86 -46.90 32.16
C ALA A 5 15.87 -47.45 30.71
N LEU A 6 15.62 -48.76 30.54
CA LEU A 6 15.54 -49.41 29.22
C LEU A 6 14.22 -49.13 28.48
N ARG A 7 13.12 -48.81 29.21
CA ARG A 7 11.84 -48.37 28.63
C ARG A 7 11.84 -46.89 28.27
N ALA A 8 12.55 -46.05 29.02
CA ALA A 8 12.78 -44.65 28.64
C ALA A 8 13.66 -44.53 27.38
N LEU A 9 14.66 -45.40 27.21
CA LEU A 9 15.52 -45.39 26.01
C LEU A 9 14.81 -45.90 24.73
N LEU A 10 13.82 -46.78 24.85
CA LEU A 10 13.06 -47.32 23.71
C LEU A 10 11.91 -46.41 23.27
N ILE A 11 11.35 -45.60 24.17
CA ILE A 11 10.30 -44.61 23.84
C ILE A 11 10.92 -43.32 23.27
N VAL A 12 12.14 -42.94 23.68
CA VAL A 12 12.87 -41.81 23.09
C VAL A 12 13.39 -42.12 21.68
N SER A 13 13.62 -43.40 21.34
CA SER A 13 14.09 -43.81 20.01
C SER A 13 12.96 -43.99 18.97
N ILE A 14 11.71 -44.23 19.40
CA ILE A 14 10.55 -44.38 18.49
C ILE A 14 9.88 -43.02 18.18
N VAL A 15 10.02 -42.01 19.05
CA VAL A 15 9.48 -40.66 18.80
C VAL A 15 10.37 -39.83 17.86
N LEU A 16 11.64 -40.21 17.65
CA LEU A 16 12.59 -39.47 16.83
C LEU A 16 12.60 -39.86 15.33
N SER A 17 11.72 -40.77 14.89
CA SER A 17 11.71 -41.31 13.51
C SER A 17 10.46 -40.98 12.67
N MET A 18 9.61 -40.05 13.10
CA MET A 18 8.48 -39.54 12.31
C MET A 18 8.36 -38.01 12.40
N ALA A 19 9.44 -37.31 12.07
CA ALA A 19 9.34 -35.99 11.49
C ALA A 19 10.09 -36.04 10.17
N LEU A 20 9.42 -36.54 9.12
CA LEU A 20 9.83 -36.11 7.78
C LEU A 20 9.80 -34.58 7.83
N PRO A 21 10.81 -33.87 7.29
CA PRO A 21 10.57 -32.50 6.90
C PRO A 21 9.34 -32.58 5.99
N VAL A 22 8.21 -32.09 6.49
CA VAL A 22 7.16 -31.64 5.59
C VAL A 22 7.85 -30.51 4.85
N PHE A 23 8.43 -30.83 3.69
CA PHE A 23 8.73 -29.83 2.69
C PHE A 23 7.37 -29.20 2.42
N ALA A 24 7.06 -28.13 3.15
CA ALA A 24 5.99 -27.25 2.79
C ALA A 24 6.34 -26.82 1.37
N ALA A 25 5.61 -27.36 0.38
CA ALA A 25 5.81 -26.98 -1.00
C ALA A 25 5.79 -25.45 -1.04
N GLU A 26 6.82 -24.86 -1.64
CA GLU A 26 6.85 -23.40 -1.78
C GLU A 26 5.53 -22.96 -2.42
N GLN A 27 4.85 -22.04 -1.75
CA GLN A 27 3.58 -21.51 -2.25
C GLN A 27 3.83 -20.84 -3.60
N PRO A 28 2.99 -21.09 -4.63
CA PRO A 28 3.14 -20.45 -5.93
C PRO A 28 3.18 -18.92 -5.79
N LYS A 29 4.19 -18.29 -6.41
CA LYS A 29 4.34 -16.83 -6.44
C LYS A 29 3.71 -16.25 -7.69
N ILE A 30 3.37 -14.97 -7.65
CA ILE A 30 2.91 -14.21 -8.82
C ILE A 30 3.92 -13.10 -9.09
N GLN A 31 4.39 -13.02 -10.32
CA GLN A 31 5.19 -11.91 -10.82
C GLN A 31 4.44 -11.19 -11.93
N PHE A 32 4.32 -9.88 -11.83
CA PHE A 32 3.68 -9.03 -12.82
C PHE A 32 4.69 -8.03 -13.34
N ASN A 33 5.00 -8.09 -14.63
CA ASN A 33 6.02 -7.26 -15.28
C ASN A 33 7.35 -7.22 -14.51
N GLY A 34 7.77 -8.37 -13.97
CA GLY A 34 9.02 -8.54 -13.22
C GLY A 34 9.00 -8.07 -11.76
N SER A 35 7.85 -7.62 -11.22
CA SER A 35 7.69 -7.32 -9.79
C SER A 35 6.85 -8.39 -9.10
N ASN A 36 7.15 -8.65 -7.83
CA ASN A 36 6.37 -9.61 -7.05
C ASN A 36 5.03 -8.97 -6.68
N VAL A 37 3.97 -9.76 -6.74
CA VAL A 37 2.64 -9.32 -6.30
C VAL A 37 2.28 -10.05 -5.01
N SER A 38 2.15 -9.26 -3.95
CA SER A 38 1.70 -9.74 -2.64
C SER A 38 0.18 -9.96 -2.63
N SER A 39 -0.23 -10.97 -1.88
CA SER A 39 -1.62 -11.26 -1.59
C SER A 39 -1.72 -11.81 -0.18
N ASP A 40 -2.76 -11.41 0.56
CA ASP A 40 -3.12 -11.97 1.86
C ASP A 40 -3.79 -13.35 1.78
N VAL A 41 -4.22 -13.77 0.58
CA VAL A 41 -4.67 -15.14 0.29
C VAL A 41 -3.75 -15.74 -0.76
N SER A 42 -3.08 -16.84 -0.38
CA SER A 42 -2.12 -17.53 -1.25
C SER A 42 -2.79 -18.10 -2.51
N PRO A 43 -2.10 -18.06 -3.66
CA PRO A 43 -2.52 -18.79 -4.86
C PRO A 43 -2.68 -20.29 -4.59
N THR A 44 -3.70 -20.91 -5.15
CA THR A 44 -4.01 -22.33 -4.93
C THR A 44 -4.15 -23.05 -6.26
N SER A 45 -3.52 -24.21 -6.41
CA SER A 45 -3.70 -25.05 -7.61
C SER A 45 -4.92 -25.95 -7.45
N ILE A 46 -5.87 -25.86 -8.39
CA ILE A 46 -7.05 -26.74 -8.46
C ILE A 46 -7.14 -27.31 -9.87
N ASN A 47 -7.11 -28.64 -10.00
CA ASN A 47 -7.17 -29.35 -11.28
C ASN A 47 -6.13 -28.86 -12.32
N GLY A 48 -4.91 -28.51 -11.85
CA GLY A 48 -3.85 -27.98 -12.71
C GLY A 48 -4.01 -26.51 -13.10
N ALA A 49 -5.09 -25.84 -12.68
CA ALA A 49 -5.25 -24.40 -12.83
C ALA A 49 -4.79 -23.68 -11.56
N LEU A 50 -3.94 -22.66 -11.70
CA LEU A 50 -3.60 -21.78 -10.59
C LEU A 50 -4.72 -20.76 -10.38
N LEU A 51 -5.38 -20.82 -9.24
CA LEU A 51 -6.38 -19.85 -8.81
C LEU A 51 -5.71 -18.77 -7.95
N VAL A 52 -6.10 -17.52 -8.19
CA VAL A 52 -5.58 -16.34 -7.51
C VAL A 52 -6.74 -15.43 -7.11
N PRO A 53 -6.60 -14.60 -6.07
CA PRO A 53 -7.65 -13.65 -5.72
C PRO A 53 -7.87 -12.67 -6.87
N ALA A 54 -9.13 -12.51 -7.30
CA ALA A 54 -9.47 -11.69 -8.46
C ALA A 54 -8.95 -10.25 -8.34
N ARG A 55 -9.04 -9.67 -7.13
CA ARG A 55 -8.59 -8.31 -6.83
C ARG A 55 -7.08 -8.11 -7.04
N VAL A 56 -6.28 -9.13 -6.73
CA VAL A 56 -4.81 -9.04 -6.82
C VAL A 56 -4.39 -8.79 -8.27
N ILE A 57 -4.97 -9.51 -9.22
CA ILE A 57 -4.66 -9.36 -10.64
C ILE A 57 -5.37 -8.15 -11.23
N SER A 58 -6.62 -7.89 -10.83
CA SER A 58 -7.36 -6.74 -11.33
C SER A 58 -6.67 -5.42 -10.99
N ASP A 59 -6.15 -5.28 -9.77
CA ASP A 59 -5.45 -4.06 -9.36
C ASP A 59 -4.16 -3.86 -10.17
N CYS A 60 -3.38 -4.92 -10.40
CA CYS A 60 -2.18 -4.85 -11.25
C CYS A 60 -2.53 -4.47 -12.70
N MET A 61 -3.63 -4.99 -13.23
CA MET A 61 -4.06 -4.77 -14.61
C MET A 61 -4.94 -3.53 -14.78
N GLY A 62 -5.32 -2.82 -13.73
CA GLY A 62 -6.25 -1.68 -13.80
C GLY A 62 -7.67 -2.07 -14.21
N ALA A 63 -8.08 -3.31 -13.94
CA ALA A 63 -9.45 -3.77 -14.14
C ALA A 63 -10.29 -3.49 -12.89
N ASP A 64 -11.56 -3.13 -13.09
CA ASP A 64 -12.53 -2.99 -12.01
C ASP A 64 -13.17 -4.34 -11.72
N VAL A 65 -13.39 -4.65 -10.44
CA VAL A 65 -14.11 -5.86 -10.00
C VAL A 65 -15.26 -5.45 -9.11
N GLN A 66 -16.47 -5.79 -9.54
CA GLN A 66 -17.71 -5.63 -8.79
C GLN A 66 -18.27 -7.00 -8.41
N TRP A 67 -18.65 -7.16 -7.15
CA TRP A 67 -19.25 -8.38 -6.64
C TRP A 67 -20.71 -8.14 -6.26
N ASP A 68 -21.61 -8.90 -6.87
CA ASP A 68 -23.02 -8.94 -6.48
C ASP A 68 -23.23 -10.10 -5.49
N ASN A 69 -23.50 -9.75 -4.23
CA ASN A 69 -23.68 -10.73 -3.17
C ASN A 69 -25.02 -11.49 -3.25
N THR A 70 -26.00 -10.99 -4.00
CA THR A 70 -27.30 -11.63 -4.20
C THR A 70 -27.21 -12.67 -5.30
N THR A 71 -26.70 -12.29 -6.47
CA THR A 71 -26.61 -13.20 -7.63
C THR A 71 -25.35 -14.08 -7.59
N LYS A 72 -24.41 -13.76 -6.70
CA LYS A 72 -23.07 -14.38 -6.59
C LYS A 72 -22.29 -14.26 -7.91
N VAL A 73 -22.44 -13.11 -8.56
CA VAL A 73 -21.77 -12.79 -9.83
C VAL A 73 -20.71 -11.74 -9.60
N ALA A 74 -19.50 -12.03 -10.07
CA ALA A 74 -18.43 -11.08 -10.23
C ALA A 74 -18.47 -10.47 -11.63
N THR A 75 -18.51 -9.15 -11.73
CA THR A 75 -18.36 -8.42 -12.99
C THR A 75 -16.99 -7.75 -12.99
N ILE A 76 -16.16 -8.13 -13.94
CA ILE A 76 -14.82 -7.59 -14.14
C ILE A 76 -14.85 -6.73 -15.40
N THR A 77 -14.35 -5.51 -15.33
CA THR A 77 -14.39 -4.57 -16.46
C THR A 77 -13.02 -3.94 -16.69
N LYS A 78 -12.52 -4.05 -17.92
CA LYS A 78 -11.37 -3.29 -18.40
C LYS A 78 -11.62 -2.80 -19.81
N ASN A 79 -11.58 -1.48 -19.98
CA ASN A 79 -11.99 -0.74 -21.16
C ASN A 79 -13.37 -1.21 -21.65
N THR A 80 -13.43 -1.78 -22.85
CA THR A 80 -14.66 -2.30 -23.47
C THR A 80 -14.92 -3.77 -23.15
N THR A 81 -14.00 -4.45 -22.46
CA THR A 81 -14.14 -5.87 -22.11
C THR A 81 -14.80 -6.01 -20.75
N ILE A 82 -15.95 -6.70 -20.74
CA ILE A 82 -16.73 -7.03 -19.55
C ILE A 82 -16.77 -8.56 -19.43
N ILE A 83 -16.36 -9.08 -18.28
CA ILE A 83 -16.43 -10.51 -17.96
C ILE A 83 -17.31 -10.70 -16.74
N LYS A 84 -18.36 -11.50 -16.87
CA LYS A 84 -19.25 -11.89 -15.77
C LYS A 84 -19.02 -13.34 -15.41
N ILE A 85 -18.74 -13.59 -14.14
CA ILE A 85 -18.43 -14.92 -13.61
C ILE A 85 -19.32 -15.21 -12.42
N LYS A 86 -20.10 -16.28 -12.48
CA LYS A 86 -20.91 -16.73 -11.35
C LYS A 86 -20.12 -17.74 -10.52
N LEU A 87 -20.21 -17.63 -9.20
CA LEU A 87 -19.55 -18.52 -8.26
C LEU A 87 -19.93 -19.98 -8.51
N GLY A 88 -18.94 -20.88 -8.51
CA GLY A 88 -19.12 -22.32 -8.71
C GLY A 88 -19.26 -22.77 -10.16
N GLU A 89 -19.49 -21.84 -11.10
CA GLU A 89 -19.62 -22.18 -12.53
C GLU A 89 -18.25 -22.40 -13.19
N LYS A 90 -18.20 -23.30 -14.17
CA LYS A 90 -17.03 -23.56 -15.03
C LYS A 90 -17.05 -22.76 -16.34
N SER A 91 -17.84 -21.71 -16.40
CA SER A 91 -17.91 -20.81 -17.54
C SER A 91 -18.13 -19.37 -17.10
N ALA A 92 -17.71 -18.44 -17.93
CA ALA A 92 -17.97 -17.02 -17.80
C ALA A 92 -18.67 -16.48 -19.04
N ASP A 93 -19.25 -15.30 -18.93
CA ASP A 93 -19.73 -14.50 -20.06
C ASP A 93 -18.74 -13.38 -20.33
N LYS A 94 -18.23 -13.27 -21.56
CA LYS A 94 -17.36 -12.18 -22.02
C LYS A 94 -18.11 -11.42 -23.10
N ASN A 95 -18.52 -10.20 -22.80
CA ASN A 95 -19.28 -9.35 -23.73
C ASN A 95 -20.51 -10.07 -24.35
N GLY A 96 -21.19 -10.94 -23.60
CA GLY A 96 -22.32 -11.74 -24.10
C GLY A 96 -21.95 -13.10 -24.68
N GLU A 97 -20.67 -13.43 -24.82
CA GLU A 97 -20.20 -14.74 -25.32
C GLU A 97 -19.77 -15.65 -24.16
N LYS A 98 -20.25 -16.90 -24.17
CA LYS A 98 -19.89 -17.88 -23.15
C LYS A 98 -18.50 -18.47 -23.41
N ILE A 99 -17.61 -18.35 -22.42
CA ILE A 99 -16.25 -18.88 -22.46
C ILE A 99 -16.00 -19.85 -21.29
N ALA A 100 -15.22 -20.90 -21.53
CA ALA A 100 -14.94 -21.93 -20.54
C ALA A 100 -13.85 -21.49 -19.54
N LEU A 101 -13.98 -21.94 -18.29
CA LEU A 101 -12.98 -21.80 -17.24
C LEU A 101 -12.27 -23.14 -17.03
N ALA A 102 -10.95 -23.11 -16.87
CA ALA A 102 -10.16 -24.31 -16.55
C ALA A 102 -10.50 -24.89 -15.17
N ALA A 103 -10.95 -24.05 -14.24
CA ALA A 103 -11.47 -24.43 -12.93
C ALA A 103 -12.58 -23.45 -12.52
N PRO A 104 -13.58 -23.89 -11.74
CA PRO A 104 -14.67 -23.01 -11.33
C PRO A 104 -14.16 -21.86 -10.46
N ALA A 105 -14.87 -20.72 -10.49
CA ALA A 105 -14.65 -19.66 -9.53
C ALA A 105 -15.01 -20.13 -8.12
N THR A 106 -14.17 -19.87 -7.12
CA THR A 106 -14.37 -20.30 -5.74
C THR A 106 -14.26 -19.14 -4.75
N LEU A 107 -14.77 -19.33 -3.53
CA LEU A 107 -14.50 -18.44 -2.41
C LEU A 107 -13.51 -19.11 -1.47
N GLN A 108 -12.41 -18.43 -1.15
CA GLN A 108 -11.42 -18.88 -0.19
C GLN A 108 -11.13 -17.73 0.77
N ASN A 109 -11.33 -17.94 2.07
CA ASN A 109 -11.19 -16.92 3.10
C ASN A 109 -11.97 -15.62 2.77
N GLY A 110 -13.18 -15.76 2.22
CA GLY A 110 -14.02 -14.63 1.82
C GLY A 110 -13.58 -13.91 0.53
N LYS A 111 -12.52 -14.39 -0.15
CA LYS A 111 -12.04 -13.82 -1.41
C LYS A 111 -12.45 -14.65 -2.61
N LEU A 112 -12.88 -13.98 -3.66
CA LEU A 112 -13.15 -14.61 -4.95
C LEU A 112 -11.84 -15.02 -5.60
N MET A 113 -11.71 -16.32 -5.86
CA MET A 113 -10.57 -16.94 -6.52
C MET A 113 -10.93 -17.29 -7.96
N LEU A 114 -10.09 -16.90 -8.91
CA LEU A 114 -10.29 -17.14 -10.34
C LEU A 114 -9.04 -17.79 -10.97
N PRO A 115 -9.19 -18.62 -12.03
CA PRO A 115 -8.05 -19.12 -12.76
C PRO A 115 -7.22 -17.96 -13.34
N LEU A 116 -5.95 -17.88 -12.93
CA LEU A 116 -5.07 -16.76 -13.27
C LEU A 116 -4.97 -16.54 -14.78
N ARG A 117 -4.71 -17.62 -15.52
CA ARG A 117 -4.54 -17.57 -16.98
C ARG A 117 -5.78 -17.02 -17.67
N PHE A 118 -6.95 -17.53 -17.28
CA PHE A 118 -8.23 -17.07 -17.82
C PHE A 118 -8.41 -15.57 -17.61
N PHE A 119 -8.16 -15.08 -16.40
CA PHE A 119 -8.32 -13.66 -16.09
C PHE A 119 -7.35 -12.81 -16.90
N ALA A 120 -6.06 -13.12 -16.82
CA ALA A 120 -5.00 -12.31 -17.40
C ALA A 120 -5.04 -12.28 -18.94
N GLU A 121 -5.19 -13.44 -19.59
CA GLU A 121 -5.17 -13.53 -21.06
C GLU A 121 -6.40 -12.87 -21.71
N ASN A 122 -7.57 -12.91 -21.05
CA ASN A 122 -8.76 -12.25 -21.59
C ASN A 122 -8.67 -10.71 -21.58
N PHE A 123 -7.74 -10.15 -20.81
CA PHE A 123 -7.43 -8.73 -20.79
C PHE A 123 -6.11 -8.39 -21.50
N GLY A 124 -5.55 -9.32 -22.29
CA GLY A 124 -4.40 -9.07 -23.16
C GLY A 124 -3.03 -9.27 -22.52
N ALA A 125 -2.94 -9.85 -21.32
CA ALA A 125 -1.67 -10.26 -20.75
C ALA A 125 -1.25 -11.64 -21.23
N GLN A 126 0.05 -11.94 -21.12
CA GLN A 126 0.61 -13.27 -21.35
C GLN A 126 0.97 -13.91 -20.02
N VAL A 127 0.67 -15.21 -19.87
CA VAL A 127 1.00 -15.96 -18.64
C VAL A 127 1.90 -17.15 -18.96
N SER A 128 3.05 -17.19 -18.31
CA SER A 128 3.97 -18.33 -18.31
C SER A 128 4.27 -18.80 -16.89
N TRP A 129 4.84 -19.99 -16.76
CA TRP A 129 5.23 -20.55 -15.47
C TRP A 129 6.75 -20.72 -15.42
N ASN A 130 7.36 -20.26 -14.34
CA ASN A 130 8.78 -20.42 -14.06
C ASN A 130 8.96 -21.49 -12.99
N ASN A 131 9.44 -22.67 -13.39
CA ASN A 131 9.64 -23.80 -12.49
C ASN A 131 10.74 -23.54 -11.44
N THR A 132 11.79 -22.80 -11.79
CA THR A 132 12.93 -22.53 -10.89
C THR A 132 12.53 -21.67 -9.69
N SER A 133 11.61 -20.73 -9.90
CA SER A 133 11.13 -19.81 -8.86
C SER A 133 9.73 -20.14 -8.34
N SER A 134 9.13 -21.25 -8.83
CA SER A 134 7.74 -21.63 -8.57
C SER A 134 6.77 -20.46 -8.73
N ALA A 135 6.89 -19.73 -9.84
CA ALA A 135 6.18 -18.46 -10.05
C ALA A 135 5.40 -18.43 -11.37
N ALA A 136 4.18 -17.91 -11.31
CA ALA A 136 3.44 -17.50 -12.51
C ALA A 136 3.92 -16.11 -12.93
N ILE A 137 4.42 -16.01 -14.16
CA ILE A 137 4.94 -14.78 -14.76
C ILE A 137 3.86 -14.19 -15.66
N ILE A 138 3.44 -12.97 -15.36
CA ILE A 138 2.46 -12.21 -16.12
C ILE A 138 3.19 -11.06 -16.79
N THR A 139 3.13 -11.03 -18.12
CA THR A 139 3.62 -9.91 -18.93
C THR A 139 2.43 -9.18 -19.50
N PHE A 140 2.31 -7.89 -19.19
CA PHE A 140 1.21 -7.06 -19.62
C PHE A 140 1.74 -5.72 -20.13
N ALA A 141 1.54 -5.45 -21.42
CA ALA A 141 1.89 -4.19 -22.05
C ALA A 141 0.61 -3.34 -22.19
N ASP A 142 0.41 -2.43 -21.25
CA ASP A 142 -0.72 -1.50 -21.30
C ASP A 142 -0.34 -0.24 -22.07
N SER A 143 -1.18 0.19 -22.99
CA SER A 143 -0.99 1.42 -23.74
C SER A 143 -2.33 2.10 -24.01
N LYS A 144 -2.30 3.42 -24.05
CA LYS A 144 -3.46 4.28 -24.28
C LYS A 144 -3.06 5.45 -25.15
N ASP A 145 -3.84 5.73 -26.20
CA ASP A 145 -3.58 6.83 -27.13
C ASP A 145 -2.14 6.83 -27.69
N GLY A 146 -1.60 5.63 -27.97
CA GLY A 146 -0.23 5.45 -28.46
C GLY A 146 0.88 5.66 -27.42
N LYS A 147 0.52 5.85 -26.14
CA LYS A 147 1.47 6.06 -25.04
C LYS A 147 1.42 4.94 -24.01
N THR A 148 2.55 4.66 -23.38
CA THR A 148 2.64 3.78 -22.21
C THR A 148 2.22 4.53 -20.95
N VAL A 149 1.97 3.78 -19.87
CA VAL A 149 1.71 4.36 -18.54
C VAL A 149 2.89 5.21 -18.07
N ASP A 150 4.12 4.74 -18.30
CA ASP A 150 5.36 5.44 -18.00
C ASP A 150 5.38 6.84 -18.65
N GLN A 151 5.05 6.93 -19.93
CA GLN A 151 4.98 8.21 -20.65
C GLN A 151 3.89 9.12 -20.10
N TYR A 152 2.74 8.57 -19.74
CA TYR A 152 1.64 9.33 -19.13
C TYR A 152 2.03 9.92 -17.76
N ILE A 153 2.75 9.16 -16.93
CA ILE A 153 3.23 9.63 -15.63
C ILE A 153 4.27 10.74 -15.81
N THR A 154 5.20 10.59 -16.75
CA THR A 154 6.20 11.63 -17.05
C THR A 154 5.55 12.91 -17.60
N ASP A 155 4.59 12.78 -18.52
CA ASP A 155 3.84 13.93 -19.04
C ASP A 155 3.07 14.67 -17.93
N CYS A 156 2.47 13.92 -17.01
CA CYS A 156 1.80 14.47 -15.82
C CYS A 156 2.77 15.26 -14.95
N ALA A 157 3.88 14.65 -14.56
CA ALA A 157 4.86 15.28 -13.70
C ALA A 157 5.43 16.55 -14.36
N ASN A 158 5.73 16.53 -15.67
CA ASN A 158 6.09 17.72 -16.43
C ASN A 158 4.99 18.79 -16.39
N ALA A 159 3.73 18.41 -16.64
CA ALA A 159 2.60 19.34 -16.62
C ALA A 159 2.36 19.96 -15.24
N THR A 160 2.71 19.28 -14.13
CA THR A 160 2.59 19.85 -12.79
C THR A 160 3.66 20.91 -12.48
N THR A 161 4.82 20.88 -13.14
CA THR A 161 5.92 21.83 -12.88
C THR A 161 5.56 23.29 -13.16
N LYS A 162 4.52 23.56 -13.97
CA LYS A 162 4.03 24.92 -14.24
C LYS A 162 3.38 25.58 -13.02
N TYR A 163 2.99 24.80 -12.01
CA TYR A 163 2.31 25.30 -10.83
C TYR A 163 3.27 25.28 -9.64
N SER A 164 3.45 26.43 -9.02
CA SER A 164 4.21 26.56 -7.78
C SER A 164 3.34 26.33 -6.53
N THR A 165 2.03 26.26 -6.67
CA THR A 165 1.10 26.12 -5.54
C THR A 165 -0.06 25.18 -5.85
N LEU A 166 -0.58 24.55 -4.81
CA LEU A 166 -1.87 23.83 -4.84
C LEU A 166 -2.43 23.66 -3.43
N LYS A 167 -3.69 23.21 -3.34
CA LYS A 167 -4.30 22.70 -2.12
C LYS A 167 -4.75 21.26 -2.29
N SER A 168 -4.88 20.56 -1.17
CA SER A 168 -5.48 19.23 -1.12
C SER A 168 -6.54 19.14 -0.03
N LYS A 169 -7.49 18.22 -0.21
CA LYS A 169 -8.45 17.84 0.82
C LYS A 169 -8.78 16.37 0.68
N GLY A 170 -8.60 15.61 1.75
CA GLY A 170 -8.86 14.18 1.78
C GLY A 170 -9.78 13.76 2.91
N THR A 171 -10.46 12.63 2.70
CA THR A 171 -11.25 11.96 3.73
C THR A 171 -10.96 10.47 3.65
N PHE A 172 -10.62 9.89 4.79
CA PHE A 172 -10.22 8.50 4.93
C PHE A 172 -10.98 7.84 6.07
N THR A 173 -11.32 6.57 5.88
CA THR A 173 -11.81 5.69 6.93
C THR A 173 -10.70 4.69 7.24
N VAL A 174 -10.30 4.65 8.51
CA VAL A 174 -9.38 3.65 9.05
C VAL A 174 -10.21 2.66 9.85
N SER A 175 -10.27 1.42 9.41
CA SER A 175 -10.98 0.34 10.08
C SER A 175 -9.96 -0.62 10.68
N ALA A 176 -9.98 -0.82 11.99
CA ALA A 176 -9.13 -1.80 12.67
C ALA A 176 -9.98 -2.95 13.21
N ASP A 177 -9.49 -4.17 13.06
CA ASP A 177 -10.06 -5.41 13.58
C ASP A 177 -8.99 -6.12 14.43
N VAL A 178 -9.22 -6.16 15.73
CA VAL A 178 -8.38 -6.88 16.70
C VAL A 178 -9.20 -8.06 17.21
N GLN A 179 -8.87 -9.27 16.75
CA GLN A 179 -9.56 -10.51 17.14
C GLN A 179 -11.11 -10.45 17.03
N GLY A 180 -11.64 -9.80 16.01
CA GLY A 180 -13.07 -9.64 15.76
C GLY A 180 -13.68 -8.38 16.36
N GLN A 181 -12.95 -7.66 17.21
CA GLN A 181 -13.37 -6.35 17.70
C GLN A 181 -13.03 -5.27 16.67
N LYS A 182 -14.07 -4.77 16.01
CA LYS A 182 -13.94 -3.76 14.96
C LYS A 182 -14.10 -2.36 15.50
N SER A 183 -13.25 -1.45 15.03
CA SER A 183 -13.34 -0.02 15.29
C SER A 183 -13.06 0.75 14.01
N ASN A 184 -13.81 1.83 13.79
CA ASN A 184 -13.64 2.69 12.62
C ASN A 184 -13.33 4.12 13.08
N LEU A 185 -12.33 4.73 12.46
CA LEU A 185 -11.95 6.12 12.66
C LEU A 185 -12.12 6.86 11.34
N GLN A 186 -12.63 8.09 11.41
CA GLN A 186 -12.64 9.00 10.28
C GLN A 186 -11.49 9.98 10.40
N MET A 187 -10.79 10.19 9.29
CA MET A 187 -9.68 11.12 9.18
C MET A 187 -9.96 12.09 8.04
N GLN A 188 -9.80 13.37 8.30
CA GLN A 188 -9.79 14.41 7.28
C GLN A 188 -8.41 15.03 7.22
N ILE A 189 -7.93 15.31 6.01
CA ILE A 189 -6.64 15.96 5.78
C ILE A 189 -6.89 17.17 4.89
N ASP A 190 -6.60 18.36 5.37
CA ASP A 190 -6.53 19.57 4.55
C ASP A 190 -5.06 19.92 4.33
N GLY A 191 -4.68 20.25 3.09
CA GLY A 191 -3.30 20.55 2.73
C GLY A 191 -3.16 21.81 1.88
N ALA A 192 -2.03 22.50 2.05
CA ALA A 192 -1.62 23.62 1.22
C ALA A 192 -0.13 23.52 0.94
N TYR A 193 0.27 23.82 -0.30
CA TYR A 193 1.63 23.56 -0.76
C TYR A 193 2.16 24.74 -1.57
N LYS A 194 3.42 25.12 -1.32
CA LYS A 194 4.24 25.91 -2.26
C LYS A 194 5.40 25.02 -2.70
N LEU A 195 5.21 24.40 -3.86
CA LEU A 195 6.14 23.41 -4.37
C LEU A 195 7.48 24.02 -4.78
N PRO A 196 8.59 23.27 -4.63
CA PRO A 196 8.70 21.99 -3.92
C PRO A 196 9.00 22.16 -2.41
N LYS A 197 9.07 23.39 -1.90
CA LYS A 197 9.77 23.70 -0.64
C LYS A 197 8.89 23.76 0.60
N GLU A 198 7.67 24.28 0.50
CA GLU A 198 6.80 24.46 1.67
C GLU A 198 5.57 23.57 1.58
N SER A 199 5.20 22.96 2.70
CA SER A 199 3.95 22.20 2.83
C SER A 199 3.32 22.39 4.19
N TYR A 200 2.00 22.57 4.20
CA TYR A 200 1.18 22.60 5.41
C TYR A 200 0.14 21.49 5.30
N THR A 201 -0.08 20.77 6.40
CA THR A 201 -1.16 19.79 6.53
C THR A 201 -1.87 19.94 7.86
N LYS A 202 -3.19 19.81 7.84
CA LYS A 202 -4.04 19.68 9.02
C LYS A 202 -4.75 18.36 8.97
N MET A 203 -4.44 17.48 9.91
CA MET A 203 -5.13 16.21 10.09
C MET A 203 -6.16 16.36 11.20
N THR A 204 -7.42 16.01 10.91
CA THR A 204 -8.50 15.96 11.89
C THR A 204 -8.99 14.52 12.02
N MET A 205 -8.82 13.92 13.20
CA MET A 205 -9.28 12.58 13.52
C MET A 205 -10.56 12.65 14.34
N THR A 206 -11.57 11.89 13.93
CA THR A 206 -12.83 11.75 14.67
C THR A 206 -12.92 10.32 15.20
N LEU A 207 -12.94 10.20 16.54
CA LEU A 207 -13.08 8.92 17.23
C LEU A 207 -14.55 8.47 17.27
N PRO A 208 -14.81 7.15 17.24
CA PRO A 208 -16.14 6.61 17.45
C PRO A 208 -16.66 6.93 18.87
N SER A 209 -17.94 7.24 18.98
CA SER A 209 -18.60 7.53 20.27
C SER A 209 -18.52 6.34 21.23
N GLY A 210 -18.10 6.57 22.48
CA GLY A 210 -18.03 5.54 23.54
C GLY A 210 -16.63 5.04 23.90
N THR A 211 -15.57 5.56 23.28
CA THR A 211 -14.19 5.32 23.73
C THR A 211 -13.91 6.14 25.00
N GLU A 212 -13.25 5.54 26.01
CA GLU A 212 -12.83 6.22 27.25
C GLU A 212 -11.83 7.38 27.02
N LEU A 213 -11.29 7.49 25.81
CA LEU A 213 -10.48 8.61 25.34
C LEU A 213 -11.40 9.78 24.93
N THR A 214 -11.19 10.93 25.58
CA THR A 214 -11.89 12.22 25.43
C THR A 214 -12.79 12.37 24.19
N THR A 215 -14.08 12.65 24.42
CA THR A 215 -15.03 13.03 23.37
C THR A 215 -14.56 14.28 22.62
N GLY A 216 -14.17 14.15 21.35
CA GLY A 216 -13.88 15.29 20.48
C GLY A 216 -13.00 14.93 19.27
N ALA A 217 -13.06 15.75 18.22
CA ALA A 217 -12.15 15.64 17.09
C ALA A 217 -10.75 16.12 17.52
N ILE A 218 -9.71 15.33 17.25
CA ILE A 218 -8.31 15.69 17.52
C ILE A 218 -7.75 16.27 16.22
N ALA A 219 -7.33 17.54 16.25
CA ALA A 219 -6.72 18.20 15.11
C ALA A 219 -5.24 18.49 15.36
N THR A 220 -4.37 17.92 14.52
CA THR A 220 -2.93 18.18 14.53
C THR A 220 -2.53 18.86 13.23
N GLU A 221 -1.70 19.88 13.33
CA GLU A 221 -1.18 20.61 12.18
C GLU A 221 0.33 20.42 12.06
N THR A 222 0.83 20.24 10.85
CA THR A 222 2.25 20.13 10.52
C THR A 222 2.58 21.13 9.44
N TYR A 223 3.70 21.83 9.58
CA TYR A 223 4.21 22.75 8.58
C TYR A 223 5.70 22.49 8.33
N PHE A 224 6.08 22.38 7.07
CA PHE A 224 7.47 22.33 6.63
C PHE A 224 7.75 23.60 5.83
N ASP A 225 8.72 24.40 6.26
CA ASP A 225 9.08 25.68 5.64
C ASP A 225 10.20 25.55 4.57
N GLY A 226 10.61 24.32 4.26
CA GLY A 226 11.75 24.02 3.39
C GLY A 226 13.04 23.67 4.16
N GLN A 227 13.10 23.93 5.46
CA GLN A 227 14.27 23.66 6.30
C GLN A 227 13.90 22.98 7.62
N ASN A 228 12.82 23.42 8.26
CA ASN A 228 12.38 22.98 9.57
C ASN A 228 10.96 22.41 9.49
N ILE A 229 10.68 21.44 10.35
CA ILE A 229 9.33 20.91 10.56
C ILE A 229 8.77 21.53 11.83
N TYR A 230 7.56 22.03 11.77
CA TYR A 230 6.80 22.55 12.89
C TYR A 230 5.54 21.72 13.08
N MET A 231 5.13 21.57 14.34
CA MET A 231 3.91 20.88 14.70
C MET A 231 3.09 21.72 15.68
N LYS A 232 1.77 21.65 15.54
CA LYS A 232 0.81 22.25 16.47
C LYS A 232 -0.20 21.20 16.92
N MET A 233 -0.18 20.91 18.21
CA MET A 233 -1.15 20.04 18.87
C MET A 233 -2.43 20.84 19.20
N PRO A 234 -3.59 20.17 19.41
CA PRO A 234 -4.82 20.85 19.78
C PRO A 234 -4.63 21.76 20.99
N GLY A 235 -5.04 23.03 20.88
CA GLY A 235 -4.93 24.01 21.97
C GLY A 235 -3.51 24.43 22.33
N GLN A 236 -2.49 24.06 21.56
CA GLN A 236 -1.10 24.48 21.76
C GLN A 236 -0.63 25.45 20.68
N GLU A 237 0.48 26.14 20.96
CA GLU A 237 1.22 26.95 19.99
C GLU A 237 2.11 26.09 19.08
N TRP A 238 2.55 26.66 17.96
CA TRP A 238 3.52 26.02 17.07
C TRP A 238 4.84 25.74 17.79
N LYS A 239 5.38 24.54 17.54
CA LYS A 239 6.67 24.10 18.04
C LYS A 239 7.52 23.58 16.89
N ALA A 240 8.79 23.99 16.85
CA ALA A 240 9.75 23.43 15.91
C ALA A 240 10.21 22.05 16.41
N LEU A 241 10.20 21.06 15.52
CA LEU A 241 10.70 19.71 15.78
C LEU A 241 12.17 19.63 15.39
N GLU A 242 13.01 19.20 16.33
CA GLU A 242 14.39 18.84 16.02
C GLU A 242 14.43 17.44 15.43
N VAL A 243 14.67 17.36 14.12
CA VAL A 243 14.82 16.08 13.40
C VAL A 243 16.29 15.94 13.01
N PRO A 244 17.06 15.03 13.67
CA PRO A 244 18.46 14.82 13.33
C PRO A 244 18.62 14.37 11.87
N ASN A 245 19.61 14.93 11.17
CA ASN A 245 19.89 14.70 9.75
C ASN A 245 18.72 15.04 8.79
N LEU A 246 17.83 15.96 9.17
CA LEU A 246 16.69 16.36 8.32
C LEU A 246 17.11 16.82 6.92
N ALA A 247 18.21 17.59 6.78
CA ALA A 247 18.72 18.02 5.48
C ALA A 247 19.10 16.83 4.59
N THR A 248 19.85 15.86 5.13
CA THR A 248 20.22 14.62 4.43
C THR A 248 18.99 13.80 4.05
N MET A 249 17.97 13.78 4.91
CA MET A 249 16.70 13.11 4.63
C MET A 249 15.96 13.79 3.47
N ILE A 250 15.86 15.12 3.48
CA ILE A 250 15.26 15.90 2.40
C ILE A 250 15.97 15.59 1.07
N ASP A 251 17.31 15.60 1.07
CA ASP A 251 18.11 15.27 -0.12
C ASP A 251 17.89 13.82 -0.59
N SER A 252 17.62 12.89 0.33
CA SER A 252 17.38 11.47 0.03
C SER A 252 16.01 11.20 -0.59
N PHE A 253 14.98 12.00 -0.24
CA PHE A 253 13.64 11.92 -0.87
C PHE A 253 13.54 12.67 -2.19
N GLY A 254 14.54 13.50 -2.48
CA GLY A 254 14.73 14.09 -3.78
C GLY A 254 15.56 15.34 -3.65
N SER A 255 16.79 15.29 -4.17
CA SER A 255 17.54 16.50 -4.40
C SER A 255 16.68 17.46 -5.24
N THR A 256 16.85 18.75 -5.05
CA THR A 256 16.19 19.80 -5.86
C THR A 256 16.47 19.70 -7.38
N ASN A 257 17.29 18.73 -7.81
CA ASN A 257 17.72 18.49 -9.18
C ASN A 257 17.17 17.20 -9.81
N GLN A 258 16.31 16.43 -9.13
CA GLN A 258 15.72 15.22 -9.74
C GLN A 258 14.71 15.58 -10.83
N THR A 259 14.82 14.93 -11.99
CA THR A 259 13.81 15.08 -13.03
C THR A 259 12.56 14.25 -12.70
N PRO A 260 11.39 14.60 -13.24
CA PRO A 260 10.20 13.75 -13.23
C PRO A 260 10.46 12.26 -13.56
N GLN A 261 11.36 12.01 -14.51
CA GLN A 261 11.74 10.67 -14.92
C GLN A 261 12.54 9.93 -13.83
N ASP A 262 13.43 10.63 -13.11
CA ASP A 262 14.21 10.04 -12.01
C ASP A 262 13.32 9.64 -10.84
N ILE A 263 12.33 10.47 -10.52
CA ILE A 263 11.33 10.18 -9.50
C ILE A 263 10.53 8.94 -9.90
N TYR A 264 10.07 8.87 -11.16
CA TYR A 264 9.33 7.72 -11.65
C TYR A 264 10.16 6.43 -11.63
N ASN A 265 11.42 6.50 -12.07
CA ASN A 265 12.34 5.36 -12.03
C ASN A 265 12.57 4.88 -10.58
N SER A 266 12.64 5.82 -9.64
CA SER A 266 12.74 5.52 -8.20
C SER A 266 11.48 4.82 -7.70
N MET A 267 10.28 5.28 -8.08
CA MET A 267 9.01 4.60 -7.76
C MET A 267 9.02 3.15 -8.29
N LYS A 268 9.41 2.92 -9.55
CA LYS A 268 9.53 1.54 -10.08
C LYS A 268 10.52 0.69 -9.29
N LYS A 269 11.66 1.27 -8.90
CA LYS A 269 12.66 0.60 -8.05
C LYS A 269 12.08 0.21 -6.69
N PHE A 270 11.21 1.04 -6.12
CA PHE A 270 10.51 0.79 -4.86
C PHE A 270 9.28 -0.10 -5.00
N GLY A 271 9.02 -0.63 -6.20
CA GLY A 271 8.01 -1.66 -6.40
C GLY A 271 6.64 -1.14 -6.83
N PHE A 272 6.55 0.10 -7.30
CA PHE A 272 5.31 0.63 -7.82
C PHE A 272 5.05 0.03 -9.21
N ILE A 273 3.91 -0.64 -9.36
CA ILE A 273 3.41 -1.27 -10.57
C ILE A 273 2.24 -0.42 -11.06
N ALA A 274 2.40 0.26 -12.19
CA ALA A 274 1.37 1.13 -12.75
C ALA A 274 0.72 0.52 -14.00
N SER A 275 -0.60 0.70 -14.14
CA SER A 275 -1.40 0.28 -15.30
C SER A 275 -2.51 1.28 -15.58
N PHE A 276 -3.10 1.25 -16.78
CA PHE A 276 -4.26 2.08 -17.07
C PHE A 276 -5.52 1.45 -16.48
N GLY A 277 -6.27 2.25 -15.74
CA GLY A 277 -7.64 1.97 -15.36
C GLY A 277 -8.64 2.28 -16.49
N ASN A 278 -9.91 1.97 -16.20
CA ASN A 278 -11.02 2.44 -17.01
C ASN A 278 -11.10 3.98 -16.97
N ASP A 279 -11.37 4.60 -18.13
CA ASP A 279 -11.69 6.02 -18.12
C ASP A 279 -13.01 6.26 -17.41
N VAL A 280 -13.07 7.37 -16.68
CA VAL A 280 -14.27 7.75 -15.96
C VAL A 280 -14.68 9.17 -16.29
N THR A 281 -15.98 9.42 -16.21
CA THR A 281 -16.52 10.78 -16.19
C THR A 281 -17.00 11.06 -14.78
N LYS A 282 -16.52 12.15 -14.18
CA LYS A 282 -16.89 12.60 -12.83
C LYS A 282 -17.07 14.10 -12.85
N ASP A 283 -18.21 14.58 -12.36
CA ASP A 283 -18.55 16.01 -12.31
C ASP A 283 -18.40 16.73 -13.67
N GLY A 284 -18.80 16.06 -14.75
CA GLY A 284 -18.70 16.58 -16.13
C GLY A 284 -17.30 16.57 -16.74
N LYS A 285 -16.27 16.19 -15.98
CA LYS A 285 -14.88 16.09 -16.45
C LYS A 285 -14.53 14.64 -16.81
N GLN A 286 -13.68 14.49 -17.81
CA GLN A 286 -13.18 13.18 -18.23
C GLN A 286 -11.79 12.91 -17.65
N TYR A 287 -11.61 11.69 -17.14
CA TYR A 287 -10.37 11.27 -16.51
C TYR A 287 -9.79 10.03 -17.17
N THR A 288 -8.48 10.06 -17.41
CA THR A 288 -7.69 8.84 -17.55
C THR A 288 -7.33 8.36 -16.16
N VAL A 289 -7.62 7.10 -15.84
CA VAL A 289 -7.28 6.53 -14.53
C VAL A 289 -5.94 5.79 -14.63
N ILE A 290 -5.04 6.06 -13.70
CA ILE A 290 -3.81 5.27 -13.51
C ILE A 290 -3.97 4.49 -12.22
N CYS A 291 -3.94 3.17 -12.32
CA CYS A 291 -3.96 2.27 -11.17
C CYS A 291 -2.52 1.97 -10.76
N VAL A 292 -2.24 1.98 -9.47
CA VAL A 292 -0.91 1.72 -8.93
C VAL A 292 -1.02 0.66 -7.84
N LYS A 293 -0.24 -0.41 -7.96
CA LYS A 293 -0.10 -1.48 -6.96
C LYS A 293 1.33 -1.46 -6.44
N VAL A 294 1.53 -1.85 -5.18
CA VAL A 294 2.85 -1.86 -4.55
C VAL A 294 3.35 -3.29 -4.34
N ASP A 295 4.55 -3.59 -4.83
CA ASP A 295 5.34 -4.76 -4.45
C ASP A 295 5.80 -4.57 -3.00
N LYS A 296 5.11 -5.28 -2.10
CA LYS A 296 5.34 -5.26 -0.66
C LYS A 296 6.82 -5.39 -0.32
N ASP A 297 7.55 -6.35 -0.89
CA ASP A 297 8.91 -6.65 -0.45
C ASP A 297 9.86 -5.51 -0.79
N LYS A 298 9.71 -4.93 -1.99
CA LYS A 298 10.49 -3.75 -2.41
C LYS A 298 10.12 -2.52 -1.58
N PHE A 299 8.84 -2.33 -1.29
CA PHE A 299 8.37 -1.23 -0.46
C PHE A 299 8.87 -1.35 0.98
N MET A 300 8.80 -2.53 1.59
CA MET A 300 9.34 -2.74 2.93
C MET A 300 10.84 -2.52 2.99
N LYS A 301 11.60 -2.92 1.96
CA LYS A 301 13.03 -2.60 1.88
C LYS A 301 13.28 -1.09 1.81
N MET A 302 12.45 -0.34 1.09
CA MET A 302 12.53 1.13 1.08
C MET A 302 12.27 1.70 2.47
N ILE A 303 11.20 1.27 3.15
CA ILE A 303 10.88 1.72 4.51
C ILE A 303 12.02 1.37 5.47
N GLN A 304 12.58 0.16 5.40
CA GLN A 304 13.74 -0.25 6.18
C GLN A 304 14.93 0.69 5.97
N GLN A 305 15.28 0.96 4.70
CA GLN A 305 16.37 1.88 4.35
C GLN A 305 16.16 3.28 4.96
N LEU A 306 14.94 3.80 4.87
CA LEU A 306 14.58 5.11 5.45
C LEU A 306 14.68 5.09 6.98
N THR A 307 14.16 4.04 7.63
CA THR A 307 14.21 3.94 9.09
C THR A 307 15.63 3.79 9.63
N SER A 308 16.50 3.07 8.93
CA SER A 308 17.91 2.91 9.34
C SER A 308 18.68 4.23 9.26
N GLN A 309 18.43 5.05 8.22
CA GLN A 309 19.03 6.39 8.13
C GLN A 309 18.62 7.30 9.31
N ILE A 310 17.40 7.15 9.82
CA ILE A 310 16.92 7.85 11.01
C ILE A 310 17.52 7.24 12.29
N ALA A 311 17.61 5.91 12.39
CA ALA A 311 18.17 5.25 13.57
C ALA A 311 19.65 5.62 13.79
N ASP A 312 20.43 5.68 12.70
CA ASP A 312 21.82 6.14 12.72
C ASP A 312 21.94 7.61 13.18
N SER A 313 20.93 8.44 12.92
CA SER A 313 20.88 9.83 13.37
C SER A 313 20.47 9.98 14.83
N VAL A 314 19.65 9.07 15.37
CA VAL A 314 19.24 9.04 16.78
C VAL A 314 20.31 8.40 17.69
N GLY A 315 21.10 7.45 17.18
CA GLY A 315 22.19 6.83 17.94
C GLY A 315 23.27 7.80 18.43
N THR A 316 23.39 8.97 17.81
CA THR A 316 24.34 10.03 18.20
C THR A 316 23.78 11.01 19.24
N THR A 317 22.48 10.97 19.56
CA THR A 317 21.80 11.94 20.45
C THR A 317 21.33 11.35 21.80
N SER A 318 21.55 10.06 22.06
CA SER A 318 21.15 9.40 23.31
C SER A 318 21.86 9.92 24.58
N SER A 319 22.85 10.81 24.46
CA SER A 319 23.48 11.49 25.60
C SER A 319 22.66 12.67 26.17
N ALA A 320 21.58 13.11 25.52
CA ALA A 320 20.93 14.39 25.86
C ALA A 320 19.55 14.30 26.53
N ILE A 321 18.90 13.13 26.61
CA ILE A 321 17.47 13.05 27.03
C ILE A 321 17.24 12.44 28.42
N THR A 322 18.20 11.75 29.03
CA THR A 322 18.00 11.17 30.38
C THR A 322 18.47 12.11 31.48
N GLY A 323 17.67 13.15 31.73
CA GLY A 323 17.63 13.79 33.03
C GLY A 323 17.20 12.78 34.10
N GLY A 324 18.17 12.06 34.66
CA GLY A 324 18.11 11.31 35.90
C GLY A 324 16.80 10.57 36.22
N THR A 325 16.60 9.39 35.65
CA THR A 325 16.03 8.22 36.36
C THR A 325 16.20 6.99 35.48
N THR A 326 16.60 5.88 36.10
CA THR A 326 16.94 4.60 35.47
C THR A 326 15.73 3.96 34.79
N GLN A 327 15.55 4.25 33.50
CA GLN A 327 14.84 3.38 32.57
C GLN A 327 15.83 3.01 31.48
N SER A 328 16.07 1.71 31.28
CA SER A 328 17.11 1.17 30.41
C SER A 328 17.16 1.90 29.08
N ALA A 329 18.28 2.57 28.78
CA ALA A 329 18.47 3.26 27.51
C ALA A 329 18.21 2.26 26.37
N ILE A 330 17.16 2.51 25.58
CA ILE A 330 16.89 1.71 24.38
C ILE A 330 18.02 2.03 23.40
N THR A 331 18.90 1.06 23.17
CA THR A 331 20.01 1.21 22.22
C THR A 331 19.48 1.30 20.79
N THR A 332 20.21 1.95 19.87
CA THR A 332 19.89 2.00 18.44
C THR A 332 19.64 0.60 17.86
N SER A 333 20.38 -0.40 18.33
CA SER A 333 20.17 -1.81 17.96
C SER A 333 18.78 -2.30 18.37
N GLN A 334 18.32 -1.99 19.59
CA GLN A 334 17.00 -2.42 20.06
C GLN A 334 15.85 -1.73 19.31
N VAL A 335 15.99 -0.45 18.96
CA VAL A 335 15.00 0.25 18.10
C VAL A 335 14.96 -0.38 16.71
N GLN A 336 16.13 -0.64 16.12
CA GLN A 336 16.23 -1.25 14.80
C GLN A 336 15.68 -2.69 14.78
N ASP A 337 15.92 -3.47 15.84
CA ASP A 337 15.42 -4.84 15.99
C ASP A 337 13.89 -4.87 16.09
N GLU A 338 13.27 -3.96 16.86
CA GLU A 338 11.81 -3.88 16.94
C GLU A 338 11.18 -3.38 15.62
N ILE A 339 11.80 -2.43 14.92
CA ILE A 339 11.39 -2.02 13.57
C ILE A 339 11.46 -3.21 12.60
N ASN A 340 12.58 -3.94 12.60
CA ASN A 340 12.77 -5.09 11.72
C ASN A 340 11.76 -6.20 12.02
N LYS A 341 11.52 -6.48 13.30
CA LYS A 341 10.51 -7.44 13.77
C LYS A 341 9.11 -7.04 13.33
N ALA A 342 8.71 -5.79 13.53
CA ALA A 342 7.41 -5.27 13.10
C ALA A 342 7.24 -5.41 11.57
N LEU A 343 8.21 -4.93 10.79
CA LEU A 343 8.19 -4.99 9.32
C LEU A 343 8.18 -6.43 8.79
N SER A 344 8.88 -7.36 9.45
CA SER A 344 8.90 -8.78 9.05
C SER A 344 7.55 -9.49 9.23
N SER A 345 6.77 -9.04 10.22
CA SER A 345 5.44 -9.61 10.52
C SER A 345 4.31 -8.99 9.70
N MET A 346 4.57 -7.85 9.06
CA MET A 346 3.57 -7.10 8.32
C MET A 346 3.28 -7.72 6.96
N ASN A 347 2.00 -7.86 6.67
CA ASN A 347 1.47 -8.08 5.33
C ASN A 347 0.81 -6.79 4.86
N LEU A 348 1.24 -6.29 3.70
CA LEU A 348 0.74 -5.05 3.11
C LEU A 348 0.12 -5.37 1.76
N ASP A 349 -1.09 -4.87 1.56
CA ASP A 349 -1.75 -4.74 0.27
C ASP A 349 -2.15 -3.27 0.08
N LEU A 350 -1.44 -2.58 -0.80
CA LEU A 350 -1.59 -1.14 -1.04
C LEU A 350 -1.82 -0.85 -2.51
N SER A 351 -2.90 -0.14 -2.80
CA SER A 351 -3.24 0.31 -4.14
C SER A 351 -3.78 1.74 -4.18
N TYR A 352 -3.55 2.40 -5.30
CA TYR A 352 -4.01 3.75 -5.60
C TYR A 352 -4.72 3.80 -6.93
N ARG A 353 -5.69 4.71 -7.06
CA ARG A 353 -6.23 5.13 -8.36
C ARG A 353 -6.09 6.62 -8.50
N ILE A 354 -5.30 7.05 -9.48
CA ILE A 354 -5.00 8.45 -9.77
C ILE A 354 -5.88 8.87 -10.94
N TYR A 355 -6.69 9.90 -10.74
CA TYR A 355 -7.65 10.40 -11.73
C TYR A 355 -7.04 11.61 -12.43
N TYR A 356 -6.51 11.35 -13.62
CA TYR A 356 -5.83 12.33 -14.43
C TYR A 356 -6.80 13.06 -15.35
N ASN A 357 -6.96 14.35 -15.15
CA ASN A 357 -7.87 15.16 -15.94
C ASN A 357 -7.36 15.25 -17.38
N LYS A 358 -8.18 14.80 -18.33
CA LYS A 358 -7.79 14.71 -19.75
C LYS A 358 -7.55 16.09 -20.38
N GLU A 359 -8.12 17.16 -19.85
CA GLU A 359 -7.96 18.52 -20.35
C GLU A 359 -6.72 19.18 -19.72
N THR A 360 -6.67 19.26 -18.39
CA THR A 360 -5.62 20.01 -17.67
C THR A 360 -4.30 19.27 -17.58
N LYS A 361 -4.31 17.96 -17.85
CA LYS A 361 -3.14 17.09 -17.84
C LYS A 361 -2.47 16.99 -16.46
N ILE A 362 -3.26 17.06 -15.38
CA ILE A 362 -2.82 16.92 -13.97
C ILE A 362 -3.84 16.07 -13.19
N PRO A 363 -3.48 15.51 -12.01
CA PRO A 363 -4.40 14.74 -11.20
C PRO A 363 -5.37 15.65 -10.44
N ASP A 364 -6.67 15.33 -10.45
CA ASP A 364 -7.65 16.00 -9.58
C ASP A 364 -7.96 15.15 -8.33
N TYR A 365 -7.85 13.82 -8.45
CA TYR A 365 -8.22 12.88 -7.38
C TYR A 365 -7.21 11.74 -7.26
N VAL A 366 -7.02 11.26 -6.04
CA VAL A 366 -6.34 10.01 -5.74
C VAL A 366 -7.17 9.22 -4.74
N ASP A 367 -7.64 8.06 -5.15
CA ASP A 367 -8.22 7.08 -4.23
C ASP A 367 -7.12 6.18 -3.67
N LEU A 368 -7.21 5.90 -2.38
CA LEU A 368 -6.33 5.01 -1.63
C LEU A 368 -7.13 3.82 -1.14
N THR A 369 -6.58 2.62 -1.31
CA THR A 369 -7.01 1.41 -0.60
C THR A 369 -5.78 0.71 -0.05
N GLU A 370 -5.78 0.47 1.25
CA GLU A 370 -4.71 -0.19 1.97
C GLU A 370 -5.32 -1.25 2.89
N ASN A 371 -4.70 -2.42 2.94
CA ASN A 371 -4.94 -3.42 3.95
C ASN A 371 -3.60 -3.84 4.55
N ILE A 372 -3.50 -3.75 5.87
CA ILE A 372 -2.36 -4.19 6.65
C ILE A 372 -2.82 -5.30 7.57
N SER A 373 -2.07 -6.40 7.62
CA SER A 373 -2.20 -7.41 8.67
C SER A 373 -0.86 -7.57 9.37
N MET A 374 -0.83 -7.49 10.68
CA MET A 374 0.40 -7.69 11.46
C MET A 374 0.13 -8.49 12.73
N LYS A 375 1.17 -9.16 13.24
CA LYS A 375 1.11 -9.84 14.54
C LYS A 375 1.86 -9.01 15.58
N ALA A 376 1.14 -8.45 16.54
CA ALA A 376 1.70 -7.81 17.72
C ALA A 376 1.47 -8.74 18.92
N ASP A 377 2.55 -9.24 19.55
CA ASP A 377 2.49 -10.14 20.72
C ASP A 377 1.50 -11.31 20.57
N ASN A 378 1.61 -12.04 19.45
CA ASN A 378 0.70 -13.13 19.03
C ASN A 378 -0.75 -12.72 18.71
N THR A 379 -1.10 -11.44 18.82
CA THR A 379 -2.40 -10.91 18.44
C THR A 379 -2.38 -10.47 16.97
N LEU A 380 -3.26 -11.04 16.15
CA LEU A 380 -3.45 -10.59 14.78
C LEU A 380 -4.27 -9.29 14.79
N VAL A 381 -3.71 -8.24 14.21
CA VAL A 381 -4.35 -6.95 13.98
C VAL A 381 -4.48 -6.76 12.49
N ASN A 382 -5.71 -6.52 12.02
CA ASN A 382 -5.98 -6.16 10.65
C ASN A 382 -6.43 -4.70 10.59
N THR A 383 -5.83 -3.91 9.72
CA THR A 383 -6.20 -2.52 9.49
C THR A 383 -6.51 -2.36 8.01
N ALA A 384 -7.63 -1.71 7.70
CA ALA A 384 -7.98 -1.31 6.34
C ALA A 384 -8.12 0.21 6.29
N VAL A 385 -7.48 0.85 5.33
CA VAL A 385 -7.64 2.28 5.06
C VAL A 385 -8.23 2.46 3.68
N THR A 386 -9.30 3.23 3.59
CA THR A 386 -9.90 3.62 2.31
C THR A 386 -10.22 5.10 2.33
N GLY A 387 -9.96 5.80 1.23
CA GLY A 387 -10.33 7.20 1.14
C GLY A 387 -9.94 7.83 -0.17
N THR A 388 -10.27 9.11 -0.29
CA THR A 388 -9.99 9.91 -1.48
C THR A 388 -9.29 11.19 -1.04
N MET A 389 -8.28 11.59 -1.80
CA MET A 389 -7.68 12.91 -1.76
C MET A 389 -8.01 13.68 -3.02
N ASN A 390 -8.51 14.90 -2.87
CA ASN A 390 -8.77 15.84 -3.95
C ASN A 390 -7.66 16.88 -3.99
N PHE A 391 -7.25 17.28 -5.19
CA PHE A 391 -6.28 18.34 -5.43
C PHE A 391 -6.91 19.45 -6.26
N TYR A 392 -6.68 20.70 -5.86
CA TYR A 392 -7.36 21.86 -6.44
C TYR A 392 -6.55 23.14 -6.22
N ASP A 393 -7.05 24.27 -6.74
CA ASP A 393 -6.42 25.59 -6.62
C ASP A 393 -4.97 25.63 -7.15
N TYR A 394 -4.68 24.86 -8.21
CA TYR A 394 -3.37 24.86 -8.87
C TYR A 394 -2.97 26.25 -9.35
N GLY A 395 -1.80 26.72 -8.92
CA GLY A 395 -1.27 28.05 -9.25
C GLY A 395 -1.99 29.22 -8.55
N GLN A 396 -2.97 28.96 -7.69
CA GLN A 396 -3.63 30.02 -6.90
C GLN A 396 -2.83 30.35 -5.65
N PRO A 397 -2.89 31.59 -5.12
CA PRO A 397 -2.23 31.94 -3.88
C PRO A 397 -2.65 31.05 -2.71
N VAL A 398 -1.67 30.62 -1.92
CA VAL A 398 -1.88 29.84 -0.68
C VAL A 398 -1.24 30.58 0.49
N GLN A 399 -1.97 30.64 1.61
CA GLN A 399 -1.45 31.20 2.84
C GLN A 399 -0.83 30.08 3.68
N MET A 400 0.40 30.29 4.14
CA MET A 400 1.09 29.38 5.06
C MET A 400 0.99 29.88 6.49
N PRO A 401 1.09 28.99 7.50
CA PRO A 401 1.13 29.40 8.89
C PRO A 401 2.30 30.33 9.20
N ASP A 402 2.09 31.30 10.09
CA ASP A 402 3.19 32.08 10.67
C ASP A 402 3.76 31.33 11.88
N VAL A 403 5.04 30.95 11.77
CA VAL A 403 5.79 30.19 12.78
C VAL A 403 6.96 30.99 13.34
N THR A 404 7.00 32.30 13.12
CA THR A 404 8.11 33.17 13.56
C THR A 404 8.34 33.12 15.08
N ASN A 405 7.28 32.87 15.86
CA ASN A 405 7.32 32.74 17.32
C ASN A 405 7.30 31.28 17.82
N ALA A 406 7.51 30.30 16.93
CA ALA A 406 7.49 28.90 17.30
C ALA A 406 8.65 28.60 18.27
N LYS A 407 8.32 27.98 19.41
CA LYS A 407 9.33 27.57 20.39
C LYS A 407 10.06 26.33 19.87
N ARG A 408 11.39 26.27 20.06
CA ARG A 408 12.14 25.02 19.89
C ARG A 408 11.88 24.13 21.10
N ASN A 409 11.69 22.83 20.85
CA ASN A 409 11.57 21.84 21.91
C ASN A 409 12.89 21.58 22.60
#